data_AF-A0A3M7GMS3-F1
#
_entry.id   AF-A0A3M7GMS3-F1
#
_cell.length_a   1.000
_cell.length_b   1.000
_cell.length_c   1.000
_cell.angle_alpha   90.00
_cell.angle_beta   90.00
_cell.angle_gamma   90.00
#
_symmetry.space_group_name_H-M   'P 1'
#
loop_
_entity.id
_entity.type
_entity.pdbx_description
1 polymer ?
#
loop_
_entity_poly.entity_id
_entity_poly.type
_entity_poly.pdbx_seq_one_letter_code
_entity_poly.pdbx_strand_id
1 'polypeptide(L)'
;MADEKHPLEEPPSYDDASAPLVPPAEKSNAGPQAPLRRGPGPPRPLDLPALNELRGKRVILASASPRRRQLLAQIGLSDLDIVPCTLPENQDKSLAPFEYVLLTAENKARHIYQTEIDNPAKGEPRLVLAADTVVSTHLGQILEKPRNERDHMTMLKTLRDLNNGWHKVFTAVVAMAPLESAVDPGYAMETHVEETAVKFDGSVTDELLLSYVKTREGADKAGGYGIQGLGSILVEKIDGTFDNVVGLPLRATLQLIEKVMVDPDVPAEVDNVL
;
A
#
# COMPACT_ATOMS: atom_id res chain seq x y z
N MET A 1 -24.48 52.77 18.77
CA MET A 1 -23.49 52.10 17.90
C MET A 1 -22.54 51.32 18.78
N ALA A 2 -22.82 50.03 18.96
CA ALA A 2 -21.91 49.02 19.47
C ALA A 2 -22.65 47.69 19.29
N ASP A 3 -22.42 47.02 18.15
CA ASP A 3 -22.87 45.64 17.93
C ASP A 3 -21.79 44.71 18.50
N GLU A 4 -22.17 43.92 19.50
CA GLU A 4 -21.43 42.75 19.96
C GLU A 4 -21.41 41.70 18.84
N LYS A 5 -20.22 41.40 18.31
CA LYS A 5 -20.02 40.26 17.40
C LYS A 5 -20.04 38.97 18.21
N HIS A 6 -21.16 38.26 18.16
CA HIS A 6 -21.21 36.83 18.47
C HIS A 6 -20.33 36.03 17.48
N PRO A 7 -19.59 35.00 17.92
CA PRO A 7 -18.89 34.08 17.02
C PRO A 7 -19.90 33.32 16.16
N LEU A 8 -19.69 33.30 14.84
CA LEU A 8 -20.42 32.46 13.91
C LEU A 8 -20.15 30.99 14.24
N GLU A 9 -21.21 30.20 14.44
CA GLU A 9 -21.13 28.75 14.60
C GLU A 9 -20.45 28.09 13.40
N GLU A 10 -19.69 27.02 13.66
CA GLU A 10 -19.04 26.23 12.62
C GLU A 10 -20.06 25.52 11.73
N PRO A 11 -19.81 25.41 10.41
CA PRO A 11 -20.72 24.73 9.50
C PRO A 11 -20.78 23.21 9.81
N PRO A 12 -21.95 22.58 9.66
CA PRO A 12 -22.17 21.18 10.06
C PRO A 12 -21.34 20.19 9.22
N SER A 13 -20.84 19.14 9.91
CA SER A 13 -20.15 17.99 9.33
C SER A 13 -21.10 17.13 8.48
N TYR A 14 -20.64 16.73 7.30
CA TYR A 14 -21.45 16.08 6.26
C TYR A 14 -21.21 14.56 6.23
N ASP A 15 -21.61 13.86 7.29
CA ASP A 15 -21.84 12.41 7.28
C ASP A 15 -23.34 12.18 7.49
N ASP A 16 -24.13 12.28 6.43
CA ASP A 16 -25.46 11.65 6.31
C ASP A 16 -26.05 11.94 4.92
N ALA A 17 -25.59 11.19 3.92
CA ALA A 17 -26.19 11.19 2.59
C ALA A 17 -26.34 9.75 2.07
N SER A 18 -27.15 8.95 2.76
CA SER A 18 -27.70 7.72 2.19
C SER A 18 -28.89 7.21 3.01
N ALA A 19 -30.06 7.83 2.84
CA ALA A 19 -31.32 7.19 3.21
C ALA A 19 -31.94 6.55 1.95
N PRO A 20 -32.10 5.21 1.88
CA PRO A 20 -32.78 4.58 0.75
C PRO A 20 -34.30 4.67 0.88
N LEU A 21 -34.96 5.01 -0.21
CA LEU A 21 -36.42 5.02 -0.40
C LEU A 21 -36.97 3.59 -0.30
N VAL A 22 -37.97 3.39 0.57
CA VAL A 22 -38.69 2.11 0.73
C VAL A 22 -39.82 2.02 -0.31
N PRO A 23 -39.87 0.99 -1.19
CA PRO A 23 -41.02 0.75 -2.05
C PRO A 23 -42.11 -0.05 -1.29
N PRO A 24 -43.40 0.06 -1.70
CA PRO A 24 -44.50 -0.56 -0.97
C PRO A 24 -44.54 -2.09 -1.15
N ALA A 25 -44.98 -2.77 -0.09
CA ALA A 25 -44.97 -4.22 0.03
C ALA A 25 -45.96 -4.93 -0.92
N GLU A 26 -45.45 -5.73 -1.85
CA GLU A 26 -46.22 -6.74 -2.57
C GLU A 26 -46.23 -8.06 -1.78
N LYS A 27 -47.43 -8.60 -1.54
CA LYS A 27 -47.63 -9.93 -0.94
C LYS A 27 -47.35 -11.00 -2.00
N SER A 28 -46.27 -11.76 -1.86
CA SER A 28 -46.01 -12.93 -2.72
C SER A 28 -46.34 -14.23 -1.98
N ASN A 29 -47.18 -15.06 -2.61
CA ASN A 29 -47.49 -16.43 -2.20
C ASN A 29 -46.26 -17.32 -2.39
N ALA A 30 -45.74 -17.90 -1.32
CA ALA A 30 -44.58 -18.78 -1.34
C ALA A 30 -44.95 -20.21 -1.78
N GLY A 31 -44.51 -20.60 -2.98
CA GLY A 31 -44.24 -22.00 -3.33
C GLY A 31 -42.82 -22.39 -2.87
N PRO A 32 -42.50 -23.70 -2.73
CA PRO A 32 -41.22 -24.14 -2.20
C PRO A 32 -40.07 -23.73 -3.14
N GLN A 33 -39.24 -22.79 -2.68
CA GLN A 33 -38.07 -22.31 -3.41
C GLN A 33 -36.98 -23.39 -3.43
N ALA A 34 -36.49 -23.72 -4.62
CA ALA A 34 -35.30 -24.54 -4.80
C ALA A 34 -34.09 -23.91 -4.08
N PRO A 35 -33.13 -24.69 -3.56
CA PRO A 35 -32.01 -24.15 -2.82
C PRO A 35 -31.17 -23.24 -3.73
N LEU A 36 -31.03 -21.98 -3.32
CA LEU A 36 -30.14 -20.99 -3.92
C LEU A 36 -28.73 -21.60 -3.99
N ARG A 37 -28.21 -21.80 -5.21
CA ARG A 37 -26.83 -22.23 -5.41
C ARG A 37 -25.91 -21.17 -4.80
N ARG A 38 -25.28 -21.49 -3.67
CA ARG A 38 -24.23 -20.65 -3.07
C ARG A 38 -23.11 -20.52 -4.10
N GLY A 39 -22.78 -19.28 -4.45
CA GLY A 39 -21.61 -19.00 -5.29
C GLY A 39 -20.34 -19.57 -4.66
N PRO A 40 -19.24 -19.69 -5.42
CA PRO A 40 -17.97 -20.11 -4.87
C PRO A 40 -17.60 -19.21 -3.68
N GLY A 41 -17.30 -19.82 -2.53
CA GLY A 41 -16.81 -19.10 -1.36
C GLY A 41 -15.45 -18.45 -1.65
N PRO A 42 -14.94 -17.62 -0.72
CA PRO A 42 -13.60 -17.06 -0.86
C PRO A 42 -12.57 -18.20 -1.03
N PRO A 43 -11.47 -17.95 -1.78
CA PRO A 43 -10.41 -18.94 -1.93
C PRO A 43 -9.87 -19.35 -0.56
N ARG A 44 -9.43 -20.61 -0.44
CA ARG A 44 -8.74 -21.06 0.77
C ARG A 44 -7.44 -20.27 0.94
N PRO A 45 -7.05 -19.92 2.17
CA PRO A 45 -5.75 -19.30 2.43
C PRO A 45 -4.61 -20.18 1.93
N LEU A 46 -3.48 -19.55 1.59
CA LEU A 46 -2.24 -20.26 1.29
C LEU A 46 -1.79 -21.06 2.53
N ASP A 47 -1.32 -22.28 2.30
CA ASP A 47 -0.82 -23.19 3.32
C ASP A 47 0.71 -23.27 3.23
N LEU A 48 1.37 -22.20 3.66
CA LEU A 48 2.82 -22.04 3.65
C LEU A 48 3.34 -22.00 5.10
N PRO A 49 4.48 -22.65 5.42
CA PRO A 49 5.02 -22.68 6.77
C PRO A 49 5.16 -21.30 7.40
N ALA A 50 5.73 -20.34 6.67
CA ALA A 50 5.93 -18.97 7.15
C ALA A 50 4.60 -18.25 7.45
N LEU A 51 3.55 -18.45 6.64
CA LEU A 51 2.24 -17.86 6.92
C LEU A 51 1.51 -18.56 8.06
N ASN A 52 1.72 -19.87 8.22
CA ASN A 52 1.16 -20.66 9.31
C ASN A 52 1.73 -20.24 10.67
N GLU A 53 3.04 -19.99 10.74
CA GLU A 53 3.75 -19.44 11.91
C GLU A 53 3.15 -18.11 12.38
N LEU A 54 2.67 -17.29 11.45
CA LEU A 54 2.11 -15.96 11.73
C LEU A 54 0.65 -16.00 12.19
N ARG A 55 -0.06 -17.13 12.04
CA ARG A 55 -1.49 -17.22 12.40
C ARG A 55 -1.67 -17.01 13.90
N GLY A 56 -2.49 -16.03 14.28
CA GLY A 56 -2.74 -15.68 15.67
C GLY A 56 -1.55 -15.00 16.37
N LYS A 57 -0.53 -14.59 15.62
CA LYS A 57 0.59 -13.78 16.11
C LYS A 57 0.41 -12.33 15.72
N ARG A 58 1.06 -11.43 16.45
CA ARG A 58 1.05 -10.01 16.16
C ARG A 58 1.92 -9.72 14.94
N VAL A 59 1.30 -9.29 13.84
CA VAL A 59 1.98 -8.85 12.62
C VAL A 59 1.72 -7.36 12.43
N ILE A 60 2.78 -6.56 12.37
CA ILE A 60 2.69 -5.12 12.20
C ILE A 60 2.82 -4.76 10.72
N LEU A 61 1.91 -3.92 10.23
CA LEU A 61 2.11 -3.13 9.02
C LEU A 61 2.50 -1.70 9.41
N ALA A 62 3.76 -1.34 9.15
CA ALA A 62 4.35 -0.03 9.39
C ALA A 62 3.89 1.04 8.37
N SER A 63 2.59 1.06 8.04
CA SER A 63 2.03 1.92 6.99
C SER A 63 0.55 2.24 7.23
N ALA A 64 0.18 3.50 7.04
CA ALA A 64 -1.22 3.93 7.00
C ALA A 64 -1.94 3.59 5.68
N SER A 65 -1.25 3.03 4.67
CA SER A 65 -1.83 2.84 3.34
C SER A 65 -2.91 1.75 3.33
N PRO A 66 -4.18 2.08 3.05
CA PRO A 66 -5.23 1.07 2.96
C PRO A 66 -4.99 0.08 1.83
N ARG A 67 -4.31 0.50 0.75
CA ARG A 67 -3.99 -0.35 -0.40
C ARG A 67 -3.01 -1.47 -0.05
N ARG A 68 -2.00 -1.17 0.77
CA ARG A 68 -1.02 -2.18 1.23
C ARG A 68 -1.68 -3.22 2.13
N ARG A 69 -2.55 -2.77 3.03
CA ARG A 69 -3.37 -3.67 3.86
C ARG A 69 -4.25 -4.59 3.00
N GLN A 70 -4.89 -4.04 1.97
CA GLN A 70 -5.71 -4.83 1.05
C GLN A 70 -4.88 -5.87 0.28
N LEU A 71 -3.67 -5.51 -0.19
CA LEU A 71 -2.78 -6.46 -0.87
C LEU A 71 -2.32 -7.59 0.06
N LEU A 72 -1.92 -7.29 1.29
CA LEU A 72 -1.52 -8.31 2.27
C LEU A 72 -2.68 -9.24 2.64
N ALA A 73 -3.90 -8.74 2.70
CA ALA A 73 -5.07 -9.58 2.93
C ALA A 73 -5.29 -10.62 1.82
N GLN A 74 -4.84 -10.37 0.59
CA GLN A 74 -4.95 -11.33 -0.53
C GLN A 74 -4.08 -12.58 -0.33
N ILE A 75 -2.98 -12.47 0.43
CA ILE A 75 -2.13 -13.62 0.80
C ILE A 75 -2.48 -14.20 2.18
N GLY A 76 -3.61 -13.79 2.77
CA GLY A 76 -4.10 -14.33 4.05
C GLY A 76 -3.63 -13.57 5.30
N LEU A 77 -2.89 -12.46 5.14
CA LEU A 77 -2.53 -11.58 6.26
C LEU A 77 -3.61 -10.52 6.47
N SER A 78 -4.77 -10.95 6.98
CA SER A 78 -5.93 -10.08 7.21
C SER A 78 -5.99 -9.44 8.60
N ASP A 79 -5.33 -10.04 9.60
CA ASP A 79 -5.30 -9.57 10.99
C ASP A 79 -3.98 -8.85 11.28
N LEU A 80 -3.87 -7.62 10.77
CA LEU A 80 -2.66 -6.80 10.87
C LEU A 80 -2.83 -5.70 11.91
N ASP A 81 -1.83 -5.54 12.78
CA ASP A 81 -1.68 -4.37 13.63
C ASP A 81 -1.12 -3.20 12.82
N ILE A 82 -1.96 -2.19 12.56
CA ILE A 82 -1.58 -1.06 11.72
C ILE A 82 -0.90 -0.01 12.59
N VAL A 83 0.42 0.14 12.45
CA VAL A 83 1.22 1.11 13.21
C VAL A 83 1.98 2.01 12.23
N PRO A 84 1.37 3.12 11.76
CA PRO A 84 2.03 4.00 10.81
C PRO A 84 3.29 4.65 11.42
N CYS A 85 4.40 4.63 10.68
CA CYS A 85 5.59 5.38 11.06
C CYS A 85 5.37 6.89 10.87
N THR A 86 5.75 7.69 11.87
CA THR A 86 5.62 9.15 11.89
C THR A 86 6.92 9.87 11.54
N LEU A 87 7.98 9.12 11.21
CA LEU A 87 9.26 9.71 10.80
C LEU A 87 9.06 10.56 9.54
N PRO A 88 9.67 11.76 9.48
CA PRO A 88 9.69 12.55 8.26
C PRO A 88 10.33 11.79 7.09
N GLU A 89 9.66 11.77 5.94
CA GLU A 89 10.18 11.21 4.68
C GLU A 89 11.02 12.29 3.97
N ASN A 90 12.15 12.67 4.56
CA ASN A 90 12.98 13.79 4.11
C ASN A 90 14.40 13.36 3.71
N GLN A 91 14.54 12.13 3.19
CA GLN A 91 15.81 11.64 2.66
C GLN A 91 16.33 12.57 1.56
N ASP A 92 17.64 12.56 1.35
CA ASP A 92 18.26 13.39 0.32
C ASP A 92 17.72 12.98 -1.07
N LYS A 93 17.09 13.94 -1.75
CA LYS A 93 16.53 13.75 -3.09
C LYS A 93 17.60 13.72 -4.18
N SER A 94 18.87 13.89 -3.84
CA SER A 94 20.01 13.63 -4.72
C SER A 94 20.30 12.13 -4.89
N LEU A 95 19.78 11.29 -3.99
CA LEU A 95 19.87 9.83 -4.08
C LEU A 95 19.15 9.31 -5.33
N ALA A 96 19.63 8.18 -5.85
CA ALA A 96 18.88 7.48 -6.88
C ALA A 96 17.53 7.00 -6.31
N PRO A 97 16.45 6.94 -7.11
CA PRO A 97 15.12 6.54 -6.63
C PRO A 97 15.12 5.22 -5.86
N PHE A 98 15.92 4.23 -6.29
CA PHE A 98 16.03 2.93 -5.64
C PHE A 98 16.62 3.04 -4.21
N GLU A 99 17.66 3.86 -4.03
CA GLU A 99 18.30 4.08 -2.73
C GLU A 99 17.38 4.86 -1.79
N TYR A 100 16.71 5.87 -2.35
CA TYR A 100 15.76 6.69 -1.60
C TYR A 100 14.65 5.83 -1.00
N VAL A 101 13.97 4.99 -1.80
CA VAL A 101 12.86 4.17 -1.28
C VAL A 101 13.36 3.13 -0.29
N LEU A 102 14.50 2.49 -0.57
CA LEU A 102 15.07 1.47 0.30
C LEU A 102 15.38 2.04 1.68
N LEU A 103 16.14 3.13 1.73
CA LEU A 103 16.54 3.76 2.98
C LEU A 103 15.33 4.28 3.76
N THR A 104 14.33 4.82 3.08
CA THR A 104 13.08 5.27 3.71
C THR A 104 12.31 4.09 4.31
N ALA A 105 12.16 2.98 3.58
CA ALA A 105 11.45 1.80 4.06
C ALA A 105 12.18 1.14 5.24
N GLU A 106 13.51 1.05 5.20
CA GLU A 106 14.32 0.52 6.30
C GLU A 106 14.22 1.37 7.56
N ASN A 107 14.30 2.70 7.44
CA ASN A 107 14.16 3.60 8.57
C ASN A 107 12.79 3.45 9.24
N LYS A 108 11.73 3.32 8.45
CA LYS A 108 10.38 3.04 8.95
C LYS A 108 10.33 1.71 9.72
N ALA A 109 10.88 0.64 9.14
CA ALA A 109 10.88 -0.69 9.73
C ALA A 109 11.64 -0.71 11.06
N ARG A 110 12.88 -0.21 11.08
CA ARG A 110 13.73 -0.17 12.29
C ARG A 110 13.09 0.66 13.40
N HIS A 111 12.55 1.83 13.06
CA HIS A 111 11.89 2.69 14.04
C HIS A 111 10.70 1.97 14.69
N ILE A 112 9.80 1.41 13.87
CA ILE A 112 8.62 0.72 14.38
C ILE A 112 9.01 -0.52 15.19
N TYR A 113 9.98 -1.30 14.73
CA TYR A 113 10.47 -2.45 15.48
C TYR A 113 11.02 -2.03 16.86
N GLN A 114 11.89 -1.02 16.90
CA GLN A 114 12.46 -0.50 18.16
C GLN A 114 11.41 0.02 19.14
N THR A 115 10.34 0.66 18.65
CA THR A 115 9.28 1.18 19.52
C THR A 115 8.26 0.14 19.96
N GLU A 116 8.16 -0.98 19.24
CA GLU A 116 7.10 -1.97 19.43
C GLU A 116 7.58 -3.32 19.99
N ILE A 117 8.89 -3.58 20.00
CA ILE A 117 9.47 -4.84 20.49
C ILE A 117 9.08 -5.15 21.94
N ASP A 118 9.16 -4.15 22.83
CA ASP A 118 8.85 -4.29 24.25
C ASP A 118 7.46 -3.73 24.61
N ASN A 119 6.51 -3.71 23.66
CA ASN A 119 5.19 -3.13 23.90
C ASN A 119 4.46 -3.88 25.03
N PRO A 120 4.22 -3.27 26.21
CA PRO A 120 3.70 -4.00 27.37
C PRO A 120 2.24 -4.40 27.22
N ALA A 121 1.49 -3.75 26.33
CA ALA A 121 0.07 -4.02 26.12
C ALA A 121 -0.17 -5.08 25.04
N LYS A 122 0.67 -5.10 23.99
CA LYS A 122 0.48 -5.95 22.81
C LYS A 122 1.54 -7.06 22.68
N GLY A 123 2.61 -6.99 23.45
CA GLY A 123 3.78 -7.88 23.33
C GLY A 123 4.60 -7.62 22.08
N GLU A 124 5.70 -8.36 21.96
CA GLU A 124 6.62 -8.33 20.83
C GLU A 124 5.91 -8.73 19.52
N PRO A 125 6.13 -7.99 18.41
CA PRO A 125 5.62 -8.39 17.10
C PRO A 125 6.43 -9.55 16.52
N ARG A 126 5.73 -10.55 15.96
CA ARG A 126 6.38 -11.68 15.27
C ARG A 126 6.90 -11.28 13.89
N LEU A 127 6.33 -10.24 13.29
CA LEU A 127 6.74 -9.71 11.99
C LEU A 127 6.41 -8.23 11.90
N VAL A 128 7.34 -7.42 11.39
CA VAL A 128 7.13 -6.02 11.00
C VAL A 128 7.33 -5.90 9.50
N LEU A 129 6.33 -5.39 8.79
CA LEU A 129 6.40 -5.08 7.37
C LEU A 129 6.37 -3.56 7.17
N ALA A 130 7.38 -3.03 6.50
CA ALA A 130 7.40 -1.64 6.05
C ALA A 130 7.52 -1.57 4.53
N ALA A 131 7.01 -0.49 3.95
CA ALA A 131 7.19 -0.21 2.54
C ALA A 131 7.18 1.28 2.24
N ASP A 132 7.92 1.65 1.20
CA ASP A 132 7.96 3.00 0.66
C ASP A 132 7.82 2.97 -0.85
N THR A 133 7.08 3.92 -1.43
CA THR A 133 6.78 3.94 -2.87
C THR A 133 6.96 5.34 -3.40
N VAL A 134 7.76 5.48 -4.46
CA VAL A 134 7.89 6.72 -5.21
C VAL A 134 7.68 6.51 -6.70
N VAL A 135 7.28 7.57 -7.38
CA VAL A 135 7.31 7.66 -8.83
C VAL A 135 8.54 8.45 -9.22
N SER A 136 9.18 8.12 -10.34
CA SER A 136 10.24 8.93 -10.90
C SER A 136 10.08 9.10 -12.39
N THR A 137 10.52 10.25 -12.89
CA THR A 137 10.67 10.46 -14.33
C THR A 137 11.79 9.57 -14.88
N HIS A 138 11.85 9.40 -16.19
CA HIS A 138 12.93 8.64 -16.83
C HIS A 138 14.34 9.20 -16.51
N LEU A 139 14.44 10.48 -16.15
CA LEU A 139 15.70 11.14 -15.75
C LEU A 139 16.06 10.92 -14.27
N GLY A 140 15.28 10.11 -13.53
CA GLY A 140 15.52 9.82 -12.12
C GLY A 140 14.98 10.86 -11.14
N GLN A 141 14.22 11.85 -11.61
CA GLN A 141 13.60 12.84 -10.72
C GLN A 141 12.47 12.20 -9.92
N ILE A 142 12.60 12.17 -8.60
CA ILE A 142 11.59 11.64 -7.68
C ILE A 142 10.38 12.58 -7.61
N LEU A 143 9.20 11.99 -7.76
CA LEU A 143 7.89 12.62 -7.67
C LEU A 143 7.13 12.00 -6.49
N GLU A 144 7.02 12.80 -5.43
CA GLU A 144 6.25 12.45 -4.22
C GLU A 144 4.76 12.77 -4.43
N LYS A 145 4.04 13.01 -3.34
CA LYS A 145 2.64 13.45 -3.36
C LYS A 145 2.55 14.91 -3.82
N PRO A 146 1.55 15.27 -4.65
CA PRO A 146 1.38 16.65 -5.07
C PRO A 146 0.99 17.55 -3.87
N ARG A 147 1.55 18.77 -3.82
CA ARG A 147 1.31 19.70 -2.71
C ARG A 147 -0.01 20.46 -2.83
N ASN A 148 -0.47 20.67 -4.05
CA ASN A 148 -1.70 21.38 -4.39
C ASN A 148 -2.15 21.02 -5.82
N GLU A 149 -3.34 21.44 -6.23
CA GLU A 149 -3.91 21.11 -7.55
C GLU A 149 -3.03 21.55 -8.73
N ARG A 150 -2.34 22.68 -8.63
CA ARG A 150 -1.43 23.16 -9.68
C ARG A 150 -0.22 22.25 -9.81
N ASP A 151 0.38 21.87 -8.68
CA ASP A 151 1.48 20.90 -8.62
C ASP A 151 1.04 19.54 -9.17
N HIS A 152 -0.17 19.11 -8.80
CA HIS A 152 -0.79 17.86 -9.29
C HIS A 152 -0.96 17.85 -10.81
N MET A 153 -1.55 18.91 -11.37
CA MET A 153 -1.73 19.04 -12.80
C MET A 153 -0.39 19.08 -13.55
N THR A 154 0.60 19.79 -13.00
CA THR A 154 1.94 19.86 -13.58
C THR A 154 2.59 18.48 -13.60
N MET A 155 2.51 17.75 -12.49
CA MET A 155 3.05 16.40 -12.34
C MET A 155 2.43 15.43 -13.36
N LEU A 156 1.11 15.40 -13.49
CA LEU A 156 0.44 14.50 -14.45
C LEU A 156 0.79 14.83 -15.90
N LYS A 157 0.88 16.13 -16.25
CA LYS A 157 1.36 16.56 -17.58
C LYS A 157 2.80 16.12 -17.82
N THR A 158 3.70 16.31 -16.85
CA THR A 158 5.09 15.85 -16.95
C THR A 158 5.16 14.35 -17.21
N LEU A 159 4.36 13.56 -16.49
CA LEU A 159 4.31 12.10 -16.66
C LEU A 159 3.75 11.68 -18.04
N ARG A 160 2.75 12.39 -18.57
CA ARG A 160 2.16 12.13 -19.90
C ARG A 160 3.08 12.57 -21.05
N ASP A 161 3.62 13.77 -20.96
CA ASP A 161 4.24 14.47 -22.09
C ASP A 161 5.72 14.10 -22.29
N LEU A 162 6.43 13.76 -21.21
CA LEU A 162 7.84 13.40 -21.29
C LEU A 162 8.03 11.90 -21.58
N ASN A 163 9.12 11.58 -22.29
CA ASN A 163 9.52 10.21 -22.58
C ASN A 163 8.39 9.32 -23.11
N ASN A 164 7.51 9.89 -23.95
CA ASN A 164 6.35 9.21 -24.52
C ASN A 164 5.44 8.56 -23.46
N GLY A 165 5.24 9.23 -22.32
CA GLY A 165 4.39 8.78 -21.22
C GLY A 165 5.07 7.86 -20.22
N TRP A 166 6.29 7.40 -20.49
CA TRP A 166 6.98 6.42 -19.68
C TRP A 166 7.65 7.03 -18.45
N HIS A 167 7.31 6.47 -17.30
CA HIS A 167 7.90 6.76 -16.00
C HIS A 167 8.05 5.47 -15.19
N LYS A 168 8.74 5.55 -14.06
CA LYS A 168 9.05 4.38 -13.21
C LYS A 168 8.41 4.51 -11.85
N VAL A 169 7.87 3.41 -11.33
CA VAL A 169 7.42 3.26 -9.95
C VAL A 169 8.40 2.35 -9.24
N PHE A 170 8.92 2.84 -8.12
CA PHE A 170 9.79 2.08 -7.24
C PHE A 170 9.09 1.84 -5.92
N THR A 171 9.02 0.59 -5.48
CA THR A 171 8.62 0.27 -4.09
C THR A 171 9.71 -0.53 -3.42
N ALA A 172 10.17 -0.06 -2.27
CA ALA A 172 10.95 -0.86 -1.35
C ALA A 172 10.02 -1.54 -0.34
N VAL A 173 10.33 -2.79 0.00
CA VAL A 173 9.69 -3.55 1.08
C VAL A 173 10.76 -4.04 2.02
N VAL A 174 10.45 -3.98 3.31
CA VAL A 174 11.30 -4.50 4.39
C VAL A 174 10.47 -5.42 5.26
N ALA A 175 10.96 -6.63 5.49
CA ALA A 175 10.42 -7.57 6.45
C ALA A 175 11.42 -7.73 7.60
N MET A 176 10.94 -7.62 8.84
CA MET A 176 11.74 -7.84 10.04
C MET A 176 11.04 -8.83 10.96
N ALA A 177 11.79 -9.80 11.48
CA ALA A 177 11.30 -10.76 12.46
C ALA A 177 12.30 -10.88 13.62
N PRO A 178 11.85 -11.00 14.88
CA PRO A 178 12.74 -11.19 16.01
C PRO A 178 13.45 -12.55 15.92
N LEU A 179 14.73 -12.57 16.31
CA LEU A 179 15.53 -13.78 16.46
C LEU A 179 15.48 -14.22 17.93
N GLU A 180 15.43 -15.53 18.17
CA GLU A 180 15.56 -16.06 19.54
C GLU A 180 16.99 -15.90 20.10
N SER A 181 17.96 -15.67 19.22
CA SER A 181 19.36 -15.47 19.57
C SER A 181 19.59 -14.14 20.29
N ALA A 182 20.41 -14.16 21.35
CA ALA A 182 20.82 -12.97 22.10
C ALA A 182 21.84 -12.07 21.34
N VAL A 183 22.05 -12.29 20.04
CA VAL A 183 22.99 -11.53 19.21
C VAL A 183 22.33 -10.24 18.73
N ASP A 184 22.98 -9.11 18.97
CA ASP A 184 22.58 -7.81 18.43
C ASP A 184 22.58 -7.85 16.87
N PRO A 185 21.51 -7.38 16.20
CA PRO A 185 20.44 -6.53 16.72
C PRO A 185 19.16 -7.25 17.16
N GLY A 186 19.19 -8.57 17.34
CA GLY A 186 18.05 -9.36 17.84
C GLY A 186 16.94 -9.60 16.81
N TYR A 187 17.18 -9.29 15.53
CA TYR A 187 16.21 -9.50 14.46
C TYR A 187 16.87 -9.92 13.14
N ALA A 188 16.12 -10.67 12.34
CA ALA A 188 16.36 -10.83 10.91
C ALA A 188 15.72 -9.67 10.16
N MET A 189 16.38 -9.18 9.11
CA MET A 189 15.86 -8.12 8.24
C MET A 189 16.19 -8.45 6.79
N GLU A 190 15.16 -8.55 5.96
CA GLU A 190 15.28 -8.76 4.53
C GLU A 190 14.60 -7.62 3.77
N THR A 191 15.17 -7.25 2.64
CA THR A 191 14.71 -6.11 1.84
C THR A 191 14.59 -6.47 0.37
N HIS A 192 13.69 -5.78 -0.33
CA HIS A 192 13.55 -5.87 -1.78
C HIS A 192 13.13 -4.52 -2.35
N VAL A 193 13.62 -4.19 -3.53
CA VAL A 193 13.16 -3.03 -4.31
C VAL A 193 12.63 -3.52 -5.65
N GLU A 194 11.38 -3.21 -5.94
CA GLU A 194 10.73 -3.55 -7.20
C GLU A 194 10.61 -2.29 -8.07
N GLU A 195 11.04 -2.38 -9.33
CA GLU A 195 10.84 -1.35 -10.35
C GLU A 195 9.72 -1.80 -11.29
N THR A 196 8.83 -0.87 -11.65
CA THR A 196 7.83 -1.11 -12.70
C THR A 196 7.70 0.13 -13.57
N ALA A 197 7.79 -0.04 -14.88
CA ALA A 197 7.59 1.04 -15.82
C ALA A 197 6.10 1.18 -16.15
N VAL A 198 5.59 2.40 -16.11
CA VAL A 198 4.20 2.73 -16.43
C VAL A 198 4.20 3.75 -17.55
N LYS A 199 3.33 3.54 -18.53
CA LYS A 199 3.15 4.43 -19.67
C LYS A 199 1.78 5.09 -19.57
N PHE A 200 1.75 6.42 -19.50
CA PHE A 200 0.53 7.18 -19.71
C PHE A 200 0.15 7.25 -21.19
N ASP A 201 -1.14 7.24 -21.48
CA ASP A 201 -1.65 7.44 -22.83
C ASP A 201 -1.47 8.91 -23.25
N GLY A 202 -0.68 9.14 -24.30
CA GLY A 202 -0.39 10.47 -24.82
C GLY A 202 -1.61 11.19 -25.41
N SER A 203 -2.71 10.47 -25.68
CA SER A 203 -3.97 11.05 -26.16
C SER A 203 -4.86 11.63 -25.05
N VAL A 204 -4.51 11.38 -23.79
CA VAL A 204 -5.22 11.93 -22.62
C VAL A 204 -5.18 13.45 -22.66
N THR A 205 -6.36 14.07 -22.70
CA THR A 205 -6.48 15.53 -22.82
C THR A 205 -6.21 16.24 -21.48
N ASP A 206 -5.83 17.52 -21.57
CA ASP A 206 -5.71 18.37 -20.37
C ASP A 206 -7.04 18.50 -19.61
N GLU A 207 -8.17 18.45 -20.31
CA GLU A 207 -9.50 18.46 -19.68
C GLU A 207 -9.74 17.20 -18.83
N LEU A 208 -9.32 16.03 -19.33
CA LEU A 208 -9.41 14.78 -18.59
C LEU A 208 -8.48 14.81 -17.37
N LEU A 209 -7.24 15.30 -17.51
CA LEU A 209 -6.32 15.46 -16.38
C LEU A 209 -6.89 16.38 -15.31
N LEU A 210 -7.44 17.54 -15.71
CA LEU A 210 -8.06 18.48 -14.78
C LEU A 210 -9.26 17.86 -14.07
N SER A 211 -10.10 17.11 -14.81
CA SER A 211 -11.22 16.37 -14.23
C SER A 211 -10.75 15.35 -13.21
N TYR A 212 -9.67 14.62 -13.50
CA TYR A 212 -9.08 13.67 -12.56
C TYR A 212 -8.52 14.36 -11.30
N VAL A 213 -7.79 15.46 -11.44
CA VAL A 213 -7.26 16.25 -10.30
C VAL A 213 -8.39 16.68 -9.36
N LYS A 214 -9.54 17.12 -9.90
CA LYS A 214 -10.72 17.54 -9.12
C LYS A 214 -11.34 16.40 -8.30
N THR A 215 -11.15 15.13 -8.70
CA THR A 215 -11.60 13.98 -7.88
C THR A 215 -10.78 13.81 -6.61
N ARG A 216 -9.58 14.40 -6.57
CA ARG A 216 -8.57 14.24 -5.51
C ARG A 216 -8.08 12.81 -5.30
N GLU A 217 -8.44 11.86 -6.16
CA GLU A 217 -8.02 10.46 -6.02
C GLU A 217 -6.50 10.34 -5.98
N GLY A 218 -5.77 11.13 -6.76
CA GLY A 218 -4.30 11.10 -6.78
C GLY A 218 -3.60 11.89 -5.66
N ALA A 219 -4.33 12.67 -4.86
CA ALA A 219 -3.71 13.68 -3.99
C ALA A 219 -2.84 13.08 -2.86
N ASP A 220 -3.14 11.85 -2.42
CA ASP A 220 -2.41 11.13 -1.37
C ASP A 220 -1.39 10.11 -1.93
N LYS A 221 -1.09 10.16 -3.24
CA LYS A 221 -0.30 9.15 -3.95
C LYS A 221 0.95 9.75 -4.59
N ALA A 222 2.05 8.99 -4.57
CA ALA A 222 3.26 9.35 -5.31
C ALA A 222 2.95 9.44 -6.81
N GLY A 223 3.49 10.45 -7.49
CA GLY A 223 3.18 10.71 -8.89
C GLY A 223 1.75 11.21 -9.16
N GLY A 224 0.93 11.36 -8.12
CA GLY A 224 -0.39 11.97 -8.24
C GLY A 224 -1.44 11.10 -8.93
N TYR A 225 -1.32 9.77 -8.98
CA TYR A 225 -2.36 8.92 -9.57
C TYR A 225 -2.53 7.58 -8.85
N GLY A 226 -3.68 6.93 -9.06
CA GLY A 226 -4.01 5.61 -8.54
C GLY A 226 -4.45 4.64 -9.63
N ILE A 227 -3.68 3.58 -9.85
CA ILE A 227 -3.98 2.60 -10.91
C ILE A 227 -5.25 1.76 -10.65
N GLN A 228 -5.68 1.63 -9.39
CA GLN A 228 -6.87 0.84 -9.03
C GLN A 228 -8.20 1.59 -9.22
N GLY A 229 -8.15 2.92 -9.37
CA GLY A 229 -9.33 3.78 -9.45
C GLY A 229 -9.50 4.41 -10.83
N LEU A 230 -10.00 5.64 -10.85
CA LEU A 230 -10.16 6.45 -12.05
C LEU A 230 -8.81 6.72 -12.72
N GLY A 231 -7.70 6.70 -11.96
CA GLY A 231 -6.36 6.88 -12.54
C GLY A 231 -5.98 5.80 -13.56
N SER A 232 -6.66 4.65 -13.57
CA SER A 232 -6.50 3.61 -14.60
C SER A 232 -6.73 4.14 -16.02
N ILE A 233 -7.62 5.12 -16.21
CA ILE A 233 -7.92 5.70 -17.53
C ILE A 233 -6.75 6.52 -18.09
N LEU A 234 -5.77 6.87 -17.26
CA LEU A 234 -4.58 7.61 -17.67
C LEU A 234 -3.50 6.69 -18.24
N VAL A 235 -3.58 5.38 -17.96
CA VAL A 235 -2.49 4.41 -18.18
C VAL A 235 -2.75 3.58 -19.44
N GLU A 236 -1.82 3.63 -20.38
CA GLU A 236 -1.82 2.82 -21.60
C GLU A 236 -1.22 1.43 -21.36
N LYS A 237 -0.10 1.37 -20.62
CA LYS A 237 0.68 0.14 -20.47
C LYS A 237 1.44 0.10 -19.14
N ILE A 238 1.63 -1.10 -18.61
CA ILE A 238 2.51 -1.41 -17.49
C ILE A 238 3.52 -2.47 -17.96
N ASP A 239 4.79 -2.27 -17.62
CA ASP A 239 5.87 -3.22 -17.83
C ASP A 239 6.56 -3.50 -16.47
N GLY A 240 6.23 -4.65 -15.89
CA GLY A 240 6.50 -5.01 -14.50
C GLY A 240 5.23 -5.46 -13.78
N THR A 241 5.18 -5.29 -12.46
CA THR A 241 4.13 -5.88 -11.63
C THR A 241 3.10 -4.84 -11.18
N PHE A 242 1.81 -5.14 -11.36
CA PHE A 242 0.70 -4.21 -11.05
C PHE A 242 0.63 -3.83 -9.56
N ASP A 243 0.78 -4.79 -8.67
CA ASP A 243 0.80 -4.62 -7.22
C ASP A 243 1.93 -3.71 -6.72
N ASN A 244 3.09 -3.70 -7.39
CA ASN A 244 4.12 -2.69 -7.17
C ASN A 244 3.60 -1.26 -7.44
N VAL A 245 2.89 -1.07 -8.56
CA VAL A 245 2.27 0.23 -8.90
C VAL A 245 1.19 0.62 -7.89
N VAL A 246 0.46 -0.35 -7.35
CA VAL A 246 -0.49 -0.13 -6.24
C VAL A 246 0.22 0.32 -4.96
N GLY A 247 1.44 -0.18 -4.73
CA GLY A 247 2.35 0.24 -3.67
C GLY A 247 2.88 -0.87 -2.77
N LEU A 248 2.75 -2.15 -3.16
CA LEU A 248 3.39 -3.28 -2.49
C LEU A 248 3.59 -4.45 -3.47
N PRO A 249 4.83 -4.78 -3.87
CA PRO A 249 5.11 -5.98 -4.69
C PRO A 249 4.87 -7.25 -3.85
N LEU A 250 3.69 -7.84 -3.99
CA LEU A 250 3.14 -8.86 -3.11
C LEU A 250 3.91 -10.19 -3.21
N ARG A 251 4.35 -10.56 -4.43
CA ARG A 251 5.21 -11.73 -4.64
C ARG A 251 6.53 -11.59 -3.89
N ALA A 252 7.23 -10.47 -4.09
CA ALA A 252 8.49 -10.21 -3.39
C ALA A 252 8.27 -10.14 -1.87
N THR A 253 7.19 -9.48 -1.44
CA THR A 253 6.82 -9.41 -0.02
C THR A 253 6.67 -10.78 0.62
N LEU A 254 5.98 -11.72 -0.04
CA LEU A 254 5.85 -13.09 0.45
C LEU A 254 7.21 -13.79 0.57
N GLN A 255 8.09 -13.62 -0.41
CA GLN A 255 9.45 -14.18 -0.37
C GLN A 255 10.27 -13.60 0.80
N LEU A 256 10.15 -12.30 1.09
CA LEU A 256 10.82 -11.69 2.24
C LEU A 256 10.28 -12.28 3.55
N ILE A 257 8.96 -12.45 3.66
CA ILE A 257 8.32 -13.08 4.83
C ILE A 257 8.87 -14.49 5.02
N GLU A 258 8.91 -15.31 3.97
CA GLU A 258 9.46 -16.66 4.04
C GLU A 258 10.91 -16.66 4.55
N LYS A 259 11.76 -15.78 4.03
CA LYS A 259 13.15 -15.71 4.45
C LYS A 259 13.34 -15.31 5.92
N VAL A 260 12.58 -14.34 6.44
CA VAL A 260 12.74 -13.89 7.83
C VAL A 260 12.04 -14.81 8.83
N MET A 261 11.07 -15.61 8.38
CA MET A 261 10.32 -16.54 9.23
C MET A 261 10.91 -17.95 9.25
N VAL A 262 11.69 -18.34 8.23
CA VAL A 262 12.39 -19.62 8.23
C VAL A 262 13.64 -19.50 9.09
N ASP A 263 13.72 -20.39 10.07
CA ASP A 263 14.86 -20.50 10.98
C ASP A 263 16.15 -20.78 10.17
N PRO A 264 17.19 -19.91 10.24
CA PRO A 264 18.43 -20.10 9.49
C PRO A 264 19.15 -21.42 9.82
N ASP A 265 18.77 -22.09 10.92
CA ASP A 265 19.37 -23.34 11.39
C ASP A 265 18.71 -24.63 10.83
N VAL A 266 17.71 -24.52 9.94
CA VAL A 266 17.20 -25.68 9.19
C VAL A 266 17.86 -25.70 7.82
N PRO A 267 18.83 -26.62 7.54
CA PRO A 267 19.38 -26.75 6.21
C PRO A 267 18.24 -27.02 5.24
N ALA A 268 18.17 -26.23 4.16
CA ALA A 268 17.30 -26.56 3.04
C ALA A 268 17.59 -28.02 2.66
N GLU A 269 16.57 -28.89 2.74
CA GLU A 269 16.68 -30.23 2.19
C GLU A 269 17.01 -30.04 0.71
N VAL A 270 18.26 -30.30 0.37
CA VAL A 270 18.72 -30.40 -1.00
C VAL A 270 17.99 -31.59 -1.59
N ASP A 271 16.92 -31.30 -2.34
CA ASP A 271 16.28 -32.23 -3.25
C ASP A 271 17.33 -32.69 -4.29
N ASN A 272 18.13 -33.68 -3.91
CA ASN A 272 18.92 -34.49 -4.82
C ASN A 272 17.95 -35.42 -5.55
N VAL A 273 17.34 -34.90 -6.61
CA VAL A 273 16.71 -35.75 -7.63
C VAL A 273 17.75 -36.02 -8.71
N LEU A 274 18.18 -37.28 -8.74
CA LEU A 274 19.02 -37.91 -9.76
C LEU A 274 18.43 -37.82 -11.17
#